data_AF-A0A915MH78-F1
#
_entry.id   AF-A0A915MH78-F1
#
_cell.length_a   1.000
_cell.length_b   1.000
_cell.length_c   1.000
_cell.angle_alpha   90.00
_cell.angle_beta   90.00
_cell.angle_gamma   90.00
#
_symmetry.space_group_name_H-M   'P 1'
#
loop_
_entity.id
_entity.type
_entity.pdbx_description
1 polymer ?
#
loop_
_entity_poly.entity_id
_entity_poly.type
_entity_poly.pdbx_seq_one_letter_code
_entity_poly.pdbx_strand_id
1 'polypeptide(L)'
;MVSSWGGYVFLINLIPLHVLTLICTGRFSHRIYVAYCTTYTLGTILSMQIPFVGFQPVSTSEHMGAFGVFGLCQIVAFASWMRSKMTADRFQLVLRSVLLVFGGAAFLALIVATFLHKIAPWTGRFYSLLDPSYAKNNIPIIASVSEHQPTAWSSFYFDLQFLVFTFPTGLYFCFKQLTDANIFVILYGLTSIYFAGVMVRLMLVLAPIMCILGGIAVSSTLGNYIANLDLFGTTEKKSGTKDTVGGKSYGKVGKKEDNYPYKQEVTRIIATAVVLAMTFCLCTFVFHSVWVTSEAYSSPSIVLSARSGDGGRIIFDDFREAYYWLRKNTPTDAKVMSWWDYGYQISAMADR
;
A
#
# COMPACT_ATOMS: atom_id res chain seq x y z
N MET A 1 10.39 11.05 2.97
CA MET A 1 8.95 10.85 2.70
C MET A 1 8.10 12.01 3.24
N VAL A 2 8.21 12.36 4.52
CA VAL A 2 7.44 13.49 5.09
C VAL A 2 7.70 14.81 4.34
N SER A 3 8.93 15.06 3.90
CA SER A 3 9.29 16.23 3.10
C SER A 3 8.81 16.21 1.65
N SER A 4 8.50 15.02 1.11
CA SER A 4 8.22 14.85 -0.32
C SER A 4 6.73 14.72 -0.62
N TRP A 5 5.95 14.08 0.26
CA TRP A 5 4.55 13.81 0.00
C TRP A 5 3.71 13.71 1.27
N GLY A 6 2.50 14.28 1.24
CA GLY A 6 1.51 14.22 2.33
C GLY A 6 1.02 12.81 2.68
N GLY A 7 1.31 11.80 1.85
CA GLY A 7 1.00 10.39 2.14
C GLY A 7 1.80 9.78 3.29
N TYR A 8 2.66 10.54 3.98
CA TYR A 8 3.33 10.06 5.20
C TYR A 8 2.33 9.68 6.31
N VAL A 9 1.13 10.29 6.32
CA VAL A 9 0.02 9.95 7.24
C VAL A 9 -0.47 8.52 7.04
N PHE A 10 -0.43 8.01 5.81
CA PHE A 10 -0.76 6.61 5.53
C PHE A 10 0.30 5.67 6.14
N LEU A 11 1.58 5.97 5.95
CA LEU A 11 2.68 5.15 6.45
C LEU A 11 2.72 5.11 7.98
N ILE A 12 2.57 6.27 8.63
CA ILE A 12 2.60 6.36 10.11
C ILE A 12 1.41 5.69 10.77
N ASN A 13 0.32 5.40 10.06
CA ASN A 13 -0.81 4.63 10.56
C ASN A 13 -0.70 3.13 10.22
N LEU A 14 -0.07 2.79 9.11
CA LEU A 14 0.13 1.40 8.70
C LEU A 14 1.15 0.66 9.59
N ILE A 15 2.26 1.30 9.97
CA ILE A 15 3.29 0.67 10.84
C ILE A 15 2.71 0.31 12.22
N PRO A 16 2.04 1.22 12.95
CA PRO A 16 1.39 0.89 14.22
C PRO A 16 0.33 -0.20 14.08
N LEU A 17 -0.46 -0.19 12.99
CA LEU A 17 -1.47 -1.23 12.74
C LEU A 17 -0.83 -2.62 12.60
N HIS A 18 0.33 -2.71 11.94
CA HIS A 18 1.10 -3.94 11.85
C HIS A 18 1.62 -4.40 13.22
N VAL A 19 2.20 -3.50 14.00
CA VAL A 19 2.68 -3.81 15.35
C VAL A 19 1.54 -4.23 16.28
N LEU A 20 0.39 -3.56 16.21
CA LEU A 20 -0.82 -3.93 16.94
C LEU A 20 -1.27 -5.35 16.58
N THR A 21 -1.28 -5.69 15.29
CA THR A 21 -1.67 -7.02 14.81
C THR A 21 -0.68 -8.09 15.27
N LEU A 22 0.62 -7.78 15.32
CA LEU A 22 1.64 -8.67 15.88
C LEU A 22 1.45 -8.90 17.39
N ILE A 23 1.03 -7.88 18.13
CA ILE A 23 0.67 -8.01 19.55
C ILE A 23 -0.57 -8.91 19.70
N CYS A 24 -1.62 -8.69 18.91
CA CYS A 24 -2.86 -9.48 18.95
C CYS A 24 -2.64 -10.96 18.57
N THR A 25 -1.73 -11.24 17.63
CA THR A 25 -1.37 -12.61 17.23
C THR A 25 -0.40 -13.29 18.21
N GLY A 26 0.03 -12.59 19.27
CA GLY A 26 0.92 -13.12 20.30
C GLY A 26 2.38 -13.26 19.88
N ARG A 27 2.78 -12.71 18.72
CA ARG A 27 4.14 -12.82 18.15
C ARG A 27 5.04 -11.65 18.53
N PHE A 28 4.87 -11.11 19.73
CA PHE A 28 5.66 -9.98 20.18
C PHE A 28 7.10 -10.43 20.51
N SER A 29 8.08 -9.78 19.87
CA SER A 29 9.50 -10.04 20.06
C SER A 29 10.25 -8.75 20.39
N HIS A 30 11.34 -8.86 21.16
CA HIS A 30 12.23 -7.73 21.47
C HIS A 30 12.74 -7.01 20.21
N ARG A 31 12.90 -7.73 19.09
CA ARG A 31 13.31 -7.13 17.82
C ARG A 31 12.29 -6.10 17.30
N ILE A 32 11.00 -6.44 17.38
CA ILE A 32 9.90 -5.57 16.94
C ILE A 32 9.81 -4.34 17.84
N TYR A 33 9.95 -4.54 19.16
CA TYR A 33 9.96 -3.44 20.13
C TYR A 33 11.05 -2.41 19.83
N VAL A 34 12.31 -2.86 19.66
CA VAL A 34 13.44 -1.95 19.38
C VAL A 34 13.23 -1.24 18.04
N ALA A 35 12.81 -1.96 17.00
CA ALA A 35 12.57 -1.38 15.68
C ALA A 35 11.47 -0.30 15.72
N TYR A 36 10.33 -0.59 16.32
CA TYR A 36 9.20 0.32 16.37
C TYR A 36 9.47 1.54 17.24
N CYS A 37 10.04 1.37 18.44
CA CYS A 37 10.32 2.49 19.35
C CYS A 37 11.35 3.46 18.77
N THR A 38 12.41 2.93 18.13
CA THR A 38 13.43 3.75 17.47
C THR A 38 12.85 4.50 16.27
N THR A 39 12.05 3.81 15.46
CA THR A 39 11.41 4.42 14.28
C THR A 39 10.41 5.50 14.67
N TYR A 40 9.62 5.27 15.71
CA TYR A 40 8.63 6.25 16.19
C TYR A 40 9.31 7.50 16.75
N THR A 41 10.24 7.33 17.70
CA THR A 41 10.92 8.48 18.35
C THR A 41 11.70 9.34 17.35
N LEU A 42 12.54 8.72 16.52
CA LEU A 42 13.29 9.46 15.49
C LEU A 42 12.37 10.01 14.41
N GLY A 43 11.39 9.23 13.96
CA GLY A 43 10.45 9.62 12.92
C GLY A 43 9.61 10.84 13.31
N THR A 44 9.13 10.91 14.55
CA THR A 44 8.36 12.05 15.04
C THR A 44 9.23 13.30 15.20
N ILE A 45 10.47 13.18 15.71
CA ILE A 45 11.37 14.34 15.83
C ILE A 45 11.72 14.90 14.44
N LEU A 46 12.05 14.02 13.49
CA LEU A 46 12.40 14.43 12.12
C LEU A 46 11.20 15.00 11.36
N SER A 47 9.98 14.51 11.60
CA SER A 47 8.78 15.07 10.95
C SER A 47 8.46 16.48 11.43
N MET A 48 8.72 16.80 12.71
CA MET A 48 8.50 18.15 13.25
C MET A 48 9.43 19.22 12.68
N GLN A 49 10.58 18.83 12.11
CA GLN A 49 11.53 19.78 11.52
C GLN A 49 11.02 20.44 10.24
N ILE A 50 9.99 19.88 9.61
CA ILE A 50 9.45 20.41 8.35
C ILE A 50 8.45 21.54 8.69
N PRO A 51 8.68 22.78 8.21
CA PRO A 51 7.86 23.93 8.59
C PRO A 51 6.35 23.76 8.31
N PHE A 52 6.00 23.05 7.24
CA PHE A 52 4.62 22.76 6.88
C PHE A 52 3.92 21.81 7.88
N VAL A 53 4.69 20.91 8.49
CA VAL A 53 4.17 19.90 9.43
C VAL A 53 4.19 20.46 10.86
N GLY A 54 5.26 21.14 11.26
CA GLY A 54 5.39 21.77 12.57
C GLY A 54 5.00 20.82 13.71
N PHE A 55 4.00 21.21 14.51
CA PHE A 55 3.50 20.43 15.65
C PHE A 55 2.31 19.51 15.34
N GLN A 56 1.92 19.36 14.06
CA GLN A 56 0.85 18.44 13.66
C GLN A 56 1.02 17.01 14.23
N PRO A 57 2.22 16.42 14.27
CA PRO A 57 2.42 15.07 14.81
C PRO A 57 1.98 14.85 16.26
N VAL A 58 1.86 15.92 17.05
CA VAL A 58 1.47 15.87 18.47
C VAL A 58 0.03 16.35 18.67
N SER A 59 -0.41 17.32 17.88
CA SER A 59 -1.72 17.96 18.09
C SER A 59 -2.87 17.32 17.30
N THR A 60 -2.60 16.64 16.18
CA THR A 60 -3.65 16.07 15.34
C THR A 60 -3.98 14.63 15.72
N SER A 61 -5.26 14.28 15.58
CA SER A 61 -5.76 12.93 15.87
C SER A 61 -5.18 11.86 14.94
N GLU A 62 -4.67 12.25 13.77
CA GLU A 62 -4.13 11.37 12.73
C GLU A 62 -2.87 10.62 13.17
N HIS A 63 -2.12 11.18 14.12
CA HIS A 63 -0.89 10.57 14.66
C HIS A 63 -1.11 9.89 16.02
N MET A 64 -2.31 9.99 16.59
CA MET A 64 -2.65 9.37 17.87
C MET A 64 -2.60 7.84 17.81
N GLY A 65 -2.89 7.23 16.66
CA GLY A 65 -2.76 5.79 16.47
C GLY A 65 -1.33 5.30 16.73
N ALA A 66 -0.33 6.04 16.24
CA ALA A 66 1.07 5.73 16.48
C ALA A 66 1.47 5.96 17.95
N PHE A 67 1.01 7.05 18.57
CA PHE A 67 1.26 7.29 19.99
C PHE A 67 0.63 6.21 20.89
N GLY A 68 -0.60 5.79 20.60
CA GLY A 68 -1.30 4.75 21.35
C GLY A 68 -0.59 3.39 21.29
N VAL A 69 -0.17 2.96 20.10
CA VAL A 69 0.58 1.71 19.94
C VAL A 69 1.97 1.80 20.56
N PHE A 70 2.62 2.96 20.54
CA PHE A 70 3.88 3.19 21.27
C PHE A 70 3.69 3.00 22.78
N GLY A 71 2.66 3.62 23.38
CA GLY A 71 2.31 3.39 24.79
C GLY A 71 2.01 1.92 25.10
N LEU A 72 1.22 1.26 24.24
CA LEU A 72 0.91 -0.17 24.38
C LEU A 72 2.18 -1.04 24.33
N CYS A 73 3.12 -0.75 23.43
CA CYS A 73 4.39 -1.48 23.31
C CYS A 73 5.22 -1.39 24.59
N GLN A 74 5.26 -0.22 25.24
CA GLN A 74 5.95 -0.04 26.52
C GLN A 74 5.31 -0.89 27.62
N ILE A 75 3.98 -0.88 27.71
CA ILE A 75 3.24 -1.67 28.70
C ILE A 75 3.47 -3.18 28.48
N VAL A 76 3.38 -3.65 27.24
CA VAL A 76 3.57 -5.08 26.90
C VAL A 76 5.01 -5.52 27.18
N ALA A 77 6.01 -4.71 26.84
CA ALA A 77 7.42 -5.02 27.13
C ALA A 77 7.72 -5.01 28.63
N PHE A 78 7.14 -4.07 29.37
CA PHE A 78 7.27 -4.02 30.82
C PHE A 78 6.55 -5.21 31.49
N ALA A 79 5.37 -5.58 31.00
CA ALA A 79 4.63 -6.74 31.46
C ALA A 79 5.39 -8.05 31.19
N SER A 80 6.00 -8.21 30.01
CA SER A 80 6.80 -9.41 29.72
C SER A 80 8.06 -9.49 30.58
N TRP A 81 8.71 -8.35 30.87
CA TRP A 81 9.82 -8.28 31.82
C TRP A 81 9.39 -8.65 33.25
N MET A 82 8.28 -8.09 33.76
CA MET A 82 7.76 -8.47 35.08
C MET A 82 7.38 -9.95 35.17
N ARG A 83 6.79 -10.51 34.10
CA ARG A 83 6.46 -11.94 34.02
C ARG A 83 7.69 -12.84 34.20
N SER A 84 8.87 -12.40 33.76
CA SER A 84 10.11 -13.16 33.91
C SER A 84 10.67 -13.17 35.35
N LYS A 85 10.29 -12.19 36.18
CA LYS A 85 10.82 -11.98 37.53
C LYS A 85 9.86 -12.41 38.65
N MET A 86 8.60 -12.74 38.34
CA MET A 86 7.56 -13.01 39.33
C MET A 86 6.83 -14.34 39.08
N THR A 87 6.30 -14.94 40.15
CA THR A 87 5.42 -16.12 40.11
C THR A 87 4.07 -15.77 39.46
N ALA A 88 3.47 -16.73 38.73
CA ALA A 88 2.29 -16.52 37.86
C ALA A 88 1.09 -15.85 38.57
N ASP A 89 0.84 -16.17 39.84
CA ASP A 89 -0.30 -15.65 40.58
C ASP A 89 -0.14 -14.16 40.96
N ARG A 90 1.08 -13.75 41.36
CA ARG A 90 1.38 -12.34 41.63
C ARG A 90 1.41 -11.53 40.34
N PHE A 91 1.84 -12.14 39.24
CA PHE A 91 1.83 -11.49 37.94
C PHE A 91 0.41 -11.18 37.45
N GLN A 92 -0.56 -12.09 37.62
CA GLN A 92 -1.96 -11.81 37.26
C GLN A 92 -2.55 -10.68 38.13
N LEU A 93 -2.24 -10.65 39.43
CA LEU A 93 -2.68 -9.57 40.32
C LEU A 93 -2.09 -8.21 39.92
N VAL A 94 -0.79 -8.16 39.63
CA VAL A 94 -0.09 -6.94 39.18
C VAL A 94 -0.62 -6.48 37.83
N LEU A 95 -0.78 -7.39 36.86
CA LEU A 95 -1.29 -7.05 35.52
C LEU A 95 -2.72 -6.50 35.59
N ARG A 96 -3.58 -7.08 36.45
CA ARG A 96 -4.94 -6.59 36.67
C ARG A 96 -4.97 -5.23 37.36
N SER A 97 -4.07 -4.99 38.33
CA SER A 97 -3.93 -3.68 38.99
C SER A 97 -3.37 -2.61 38.05
N VAL A 98 -2.39 -2.95 37.21
CA VAL A 98 -1.82 -2.05 36.21
C VAL A 98 -2.86 -1.72 35.14
N LEU A 99 -3.61 -2.70 34.62
CA LEU A 99 -4.70 -2.43 33.67
C LEU A 99 -5.80 -1.54 34.28
N LEU A 100 -6.12 -1.70 35.57
CA LEU A 100 -7.10 -0.84 36.25
C LEU A 100 -6.58 0.58 36.44
N VAL A 101 -5.32 0.74 36.86
CA VAL A 101 -4.70 2.06 37.09
C VAL A 101 -4.44 2.78 35.77
N PHE A 102 -3.87 2.09 34.78
CA PHE A 102 -3.60 2.64 33.46
C PHE A 102 -4.89 2.85 32.66
N GLY A 103 -5.86 1.94 32.76
CA GLY A 103 -7.19 2.10 32.16
C GLY A 103 -7.96 3.25 32.79
N GLY A 104 -7.90 3.39 34.13
CA GLY A 104 -8.49 4.52 34.84
C GLY A 104 -7.82 5.85 34.52
N ALA A 105 -6.49 5.88 34.43
CA ALA A 105 -5.73 7.08 34.05
C ALA A 105 -5.96 7.46 32.58
N ALA A 106 -6.04 6.47 31.67
CA ALA A 106 -6.37 6.71 30.27
C ALA A 106 -7.80 7.22 30.11
N PHE A 107 -8.77 6.67 30.86
CA PHE A 107 -10.15 7.14 30.87
C PHE A 107 -10.26 8.58 31.39
N LEU A 108 -9.55 8.90 32.48
CA LEU A 108 -9.44 10.27 33.00
C LEU A 108 -8.77 11.22 32.02
N ALA A 109 -7.68 10.79 31.37
CA ALA A 109 -6.99 11.58 30.35
C ALA A 109 -7.89 11.84 29.13
N LEU A 110 -8.72 10.87 28.75
CA LEU A 110 -9.67 10.98 27.64
C LEU A 110 -10.83 11.92 28.00
N ILE A 111 -11.32 11.89 29.23
CA ILE A 111 -12.31 12.84 29.77
C ILE A 111 -11.72 14.26 29.84
N VAL A 112 -10.48 14.40 30.32
CA VAL A 112 -9.80 15.70 30.39
C VAL A 112 -9.53 16.25 29.00
N ALA A 113 -9.17 15.40 28.03
CA ALA A 113 -8.95 15.78 26.65
C ALA A 113 -10.23 16.18 25.90
N THR A 114 -11.37 15.54 26.18
CA THR A 114 -12.67 15.94 25.64
C THR A 114 -13.15 17.26 26.25
N PHE A 115 -12.92 17.48 27.55
CA PHE A 115 -13.23 18.75 28.22
C PHE A 115 -12.34 19.92 27.76
N LEU A 116 -11.07 19.67 27.43
CA LEU A 116 -10.13 20.72 27.03
C LEU A 116 -10.22 21.14 25.56
N HIS A 117 -11.05 20.49 24.73
CA HIS A 117 -11.22 20.82 23.30
C HIS A 117 -9.89 21.01 22.53
N LYS A 118 -8.81 20.38 23.01
CA LYS A 118 -7.43 20.60 22.54
C LYS A 118 -6.94 19.56 21.54
N ILE A 119 -7.69 18.47 21.34
CA ILE A 119 -7.43 17.55 20.25
C ILE A 119 -8.17 18.09 19.04
N ALA A 120 -7.43 18.55 18.03
CA ALA A 120 -8.01 19.00 16.79
C ALA A 120 -8.85 17.84 16.20
N PRO A 121 -10.13 18.10 15.82
CA PRO A 121 -10.93 17.09 15.14
C PRO A 121 -10.21 16.63 13.86
N TRP A 122 -10.52 15.41 13.42
CA TRP A 122 -10.00 14.83 12.18
C TRP A 122 -10.08 15.86 11.05
N THR A 123 -8.99 16.05 10.30
CA THR A 123 -9.03 17.01 9.19
C THR A 123 -10.07 16.55 8.17
N GLY A 124 -10.88 17.48 7.65
CA GLY A 124 -12.05 17.15 6.82
C GLY A 124 -11.74 16.28 5.59
N ARG A 125 -10.51 16.35 5.07
CA ARG A 125 -10.02 15.54 3.94
C ARG A 125 -9.72 14.08 4.29
N PHE A 126 -9.26 13.80 5.51
CA PHE A 126 -9.03 12.42 5.96
C PHE A 126 -10.29 11.79 6.54
N TYR A 127 -11.15 12.59 7.19
CA TYR A 127 -12.47 12.11 7.62
C TYR A 127 -13.30 11.65 6.41
N SER A 128 -13.20 12.35 5.28
CA SER A 128 -13.84 11.91 4.03
C SER A 128 -13.28 10.62 3.41
N LEU A 129 -12.08 10.20 3.79
CA LEU A 129 -11.52 8.91 3.36
C LEU A 129 -12.05 7.74 4.20
N LEU A 130 -12.52 8.01 5.42
CA LEU A 130 -13.16 7.00 6.30
C LEU A 130 -14.67 6.98 6.11
N ASP A 131 -15.29 8.15 5.89
CA ASP A 131 -16.69 8.29 5.50
C ASP A 131 -16.80 9.09 4.19
N PRO A 132 -16.93 8.41 3.03
CA PRO A 132 -17.04 9.06 1.72
C PRO A 132 -18.31 9.91 1.58
N SER A 133 -19.30 9.73 2.45
CA SER A 133 -20.53 10.51 2.41
C SER A 133 -20.37 11.92 3.01
N TYR A 134 -19.41 12.10 3.92
CA TYR A 134 -19.24 13.36 4.64
C TYR A 134 -18.73 14.51 3.74
N ALA A 135 -17.72 14.25 2.90
CA ALA A 135 -17.19 15.29 2.00
C ALA A 135 -18.22 15.74 0.97
N LYS A 136 -18.97 14.79 0.39
CA LYS A 136 -19.99 15.08 -0.62
C LYS A 136 -21.08 16.00 -0.09
N ASN A 137 -21.46 15.83 1.18
CA ASN A 137 -22.58 16.56 1.77
C ASN A 137 -22.17 17.88 2.45
N ASN A 138 -20.95 17.96 3.00
CA ASN A 138 -20.58 19.08 3.89
C ASN A 138 -19.53 20.04 3.32
N ILE A 139 -18.72 19.63 2.32
CA ILE A 139 -17.66 20.48 1.75
C ILE A 139 -17.63 20.35 0.22
N PRO A 140 -18.40 21.17 -0.53
CA PRO A 140 -18.57 21.01 -1.97
C PRO A 140 -17.26 21.19 -2.76
N ILE A 141 -16.29 21.96 -2.25
CA ILE A 141 -14.99 22.17 -2.90
C ILE A 141 -14.17 20.86 -2.98
N ILE A 142 -14.30 19.98 -1.99
CA ILE A 142 -13.58 18.70 -2.01
C ILE A 142 -14.25 17.75 -3.01
N ALA A 143 -15.59 17.75 -3.05
CA ALA A 143 -16.37 16.91 -3.95
C ALA A 143 -16.28 17.33 -5.43
N SER A 144 -15.97 18.61 -5.71
CA SER A 144 -15.86 19.11 -7.10
C SER A 144 -14.62 18.61 -7.84
N VAL A 145 -13.60 18.09 -7.15
CA VAL A 145 -12.40 17.57 -7.81
C VAL A 145 -12.67 16.16 -8.33
N SER A 146 -12.43 15.95 -9.63
CA SER A 146 -12.64 14.65 -10.29
C SER A 146 -11.83 13.51 -9.65
N GLU A 147 -10.64 13.80 -9.13
CA GLU A 147 -9.78 12.84 -8.45
C GLU A 147 -10.35 12.28 -7.13
N HIS A 148 -11.30 12.99 -6.51
CA HIS A 148 -11.94 12.61 -5.25
C HIS A 148 -13.12 11.65 -5.43
N GLN A 149 -13.47 11.31 -6.68
CA GLN A 149 -14.55 10.37 -6.97
C GLN A 149 -14.14 8.92 -6.66
N PRO A 150 -15.11 8.04 -6.38
CA PRO A 150 -14.85 6.61 -6.21
C PRO A 150 -14.47 5.95 -7.53
N THR A 151 -13.65 4.90 -7.45
CA THR A 151 -13.19 4.12 -8.62
C THR A 151 -14.23 3.10 -9.07
N ALA A 152 -14.51 3.05 -10.36
CA ALA A 152 -15.25 1.95 -10.96
C ALA A 152 -14.37 0.70 -11.15
N TRP A 153 -15.00 -0.48 -11.22
CA TRP A 153 -14.29 -1.75 -11.49
C TRP A 153 -13.53 -1.73 -12.83
N SER A 154 -14.04 -1.00 -13.82
CA SER A 154 -13.42 -0.84 -15.12
C SER A 154 -12.07 -0.14 -15.01
N SER A 155 -11.93 0.86 -14.14
CA SER A 155 -10.66 1.55 -13.87
C SER A 155 -9.64 0.62 -13.22
N PHE A 156 -10.05 -0.22 -12.26
CA PHE A 156 -9.16 -1.23 -11.67
C PHE A 156 -8.61 -2.20 -12.73
N TYR A 157 -9.46 -2.67 -13.63
CA TYR A 157 -9.03 -3.55 -14.70
C TYR A 157 -8.15 -2.83 -15.73
N PHE A 158 -8.51 -1.59 -16.09
CA PHE A 158 -7.76 -0.79 -17.05
C PHE A 158 -6.32 -0.54 -16.59
N ASP A 159 -6.13 -0.22 -15.31
CA ASP A 159 -4.82 0.09 -14.75
C ASP A 159 -3.98 -1.14 -14.39
N LEU A 160 -4.62 -2.24 -13.93
CA LEU A 160 -3.91 -3.37 -13.33
C LEU A 160 -4.08 -4.70 -14.10
N GLN A 161 -4.93 -4.77 -15.12
CA GLN A 161 -5.19 -5.94 -16.00
C GLN A 161 -5.05 -7.30 -15.29
N PHE A 162 -3.90 -7.96 -15.45
CA PHE A 162 -3.64 -9.31 -14.93
C PHE A 162 -3.38 -9.34 -13.41
N LEU A 163 -2.89 -8.24 -12.83
CA LEU A 163 -2.59 -8.15 -11.40
C LEU A 163 -3.86 -8.23 -10.54
N VAL A 164 -5.00 -7.77 -11.05
CA VAL A 164 -6.29 -7.84 -10.34
C VAL A 164 -6.66 -9.30 -10.02
N PHE A 165 -6.42 -10.22 -10.95
CA PHE A 165 -6.72 -11.65 -10.76
C PHE A 165 -5.68 -12.38 -9.92
N THR A 166 -4.41 -11.96 -9.97
CA THR A 166 -3.34 -12.60 -9.19
C THR A 166 -3.29 -12.12 -7.74
N PHE A 167 -3.90 -10.98 -7.42
CA PHE A 167 -3.90 -10.41 -6.07
C PHE A 167 -4.55 -11.30 -5.00
N PRO A 168 -5.78 -11.84 -5.17
CA PRO A 168 -6.36 -12.76 -4.18
C PRO A 168 -5.49 -14.02 -3.99
N THR A 169 -4.90 -14.52 -5.08
CA THR A 169 -3.98 -15.67 -5.06
C THR A 169 -2.70 -15.36 -4.28
N GLY A 170 -2.16 -14.14 -4.44
CA GLY A 170 -0.99 -13.67 -3.68
C GLY A 170 -1.27 -13.54 -2.18
N LEU A 171 -2.44 -13.00 -1.83
CA LEU A 171 -2.91 -12.94 -0.44
C LEU A 171 -3.04 -14.35 0.15
N TYR A 172 -3.62 -15.30 -0.59
CA TYR A 172 -3.75 -16.68 -0.15
C TYR A 172 -2.40 -17.33 0.17
N PHE A 173 -1.38 -17.14 -0.67
CA PHE A 173 -0.03 -17.65 -0.38
C PHE A 173 0.60 -16.99 0.86
N CYS A 174 0.37 -15.70 1.07
CA CYS A 174 0.83 -14.99 2.27
C CYS A 174 0.14 -15.52 3.54
N PHE A 175 -1.15 -15.87 3.48
CA PHE A 175 -1.86 -16.50 4.60
C PHE A 175 -1.39 -17.92 4.88
N LYS A 176 -0.96 -18.67 3.86
CA LYS A 176 -0.44 -20.03 4.04
C LYS A 176 0.91 -20.06 4.78
N GLN A 177 1.76 -19.05 4.58
CA GLN A 177 3.04 -18.91 5.25
C GLN A 177 3.04 -17.64 6.11
N LEU A 178 2.45 -17.71 7.30
CA LEU A 178 2.41 -16.57 8.22
C LEU A 178 3.80 -16.31 8.82
N THR A 179 4.53 -15.37 8.24
CA THR A 179 5.73 -14.73 8.79
C THR A 179 5.42 -13.30 9.24
N ASP A 180 6.24 -12.72 10.11
CA ASP A 180 6.02 -11.37 10.63
C ASP A 180 6.01 -10.32 9.51
N ALA A 181 6.80 -10.54 8.46
CA ALA A 181 6.84 -9.73 7.25
C ALA A 181 5.58 -9.93 6.37
N ASN A 182 5.09 -11.16 6.23
CA ASN A 182 3.89 -11.42 5.41
C ASN A 182 2.63 -10.79 6.03
N ILE A 183 2.55 -10.69 7.36
CA ILE A 183 1.47 -9.97 8.04
C ILE A 183 1.47 -8.48 7.64
N PHE A 184 2.65 -7.86 7.49
CA PHE A 184 2.76 -6.47 7.02
C PHE A 184 2.22 -6.33 5.59
N VAL A 185 2.63 -7.23 4.69
CA VAL A 185 2.19 -7.24 3.28
C VAL A 185 0.66 -7.41 3.17
N ILE A 186 0.08 -8.30 3.97
CA ILE A 186 -1.38 -8.53 4.00
C ILE A 186 -2.11 -7.26 4.46
N LEU A 187 -1.69 -6.66 5.59
CA LEU A 187 -2.31 -5.43 6.10
C LEU A 187 -2.16 -4.27 5.10
N TYR A 188 -1.00 -4.15 4.46
CA TYR A 188 -0.77 -3.13 3.45
C TYR A 188 -1.68 -3.34 2.22
N GLY A 189 -1.85 -4.58 1.77
CA GLY A 189 -2.75 -4.90 0.66
C GLY A 189 -4.23 -4.61 0.98
N LEU A 190 -4.70 -5.03 2.16
CA LEU A 190 -6.10 -4.84 2.58
C LEU A 190 -6.44 -3.37 2.85
N THR A 191 -5.54 -2.60 3.45
CA THR A 191 -5.75 -1.16 3.66
C THR A 191 -5.70 -0.40 2.34
N SER A 192 -4.74 -0.71 1.46
CA SER A 192 -4.61 -0.03 0.17
C SER A 192 -5.78 -0.30 -0.78
N ILE A 193 -6.32 -1.53 -0.82
CA ILE A 193 -7.46 -1.85 -1.69
C ILE A 193 -8.73 -1.11 -1.25
N TYR A 194 -8.93 -0.96 0.07
CA TYR A 194 -10.03 -0.17 0.61
C TYR A 194 -9.90 1.31 0.20
N PHE A 195 -8.73 1.91 0.43
CA PHE A 195 -8.50 3.32 0.09
C PHE A 195 -8.55 3.61 -1.42
N ALA A 196 -8.03 2.70 -2.24
CA ALA A 196 -8.16 2.81 -3.70
C ALA A 196 -9.61 2.72 -4.15
N GLY A 197 -10.44 1.91 -3.49
CA GLY A 197 -11.88 1.82 -3.77
C GLY A 197 -12.65 3.11 -3.48
N VAL A 198 -12.21 3.86 -2.46
CA VAL A 198 -12.85 5.11 -2.04
C VAL A 198 -12.44 6.30 -2.91
N MET A 199 -11.19 6.36 -3.37
CA MET A 199 -10.67 7.52 -4.09
C MET A 199 -9.72 7.11 -5.23
N VAL A 200 -10.00 7.58 -6.45
CA VAL A 200 -9.21 7.26 -7.67
C VAL A 200 -7.72 7.57 -7.51
N ARG A 201 -7.35 8.70 -6.91
CA ARG A 201 -5.94 9.07 -6.72
C ARG A 201 -5.14 8.07 -5.87
N LEU A 202 -5.79 7.35 -4.96
CA LEU A 202 -5.13 6.40 -4.07
C LEU A 202 -4.80 5.07 -4.76
N MET A 203 -5.23 4.88 -6.00
CA MET A 203 -4.79 3.80 -6.88
C MET A 203 -3.26 3.75 -7.02
N LEU A 204 -2.59 4.92 -6.96
CA LEU A 204 -1.13 5.02 -7.00
C LEU A 204 -0.44 4.33 -5.80
N VAL A 205 -1.10 4.27 -4.63
CA VAL A 205 -0.59 3.56 -3.44
C VAL A 205 -0.85 2.06 -3.54
N LEU A 206 -1.94 1.67 -4.23
CA LEU A 206 -2.27 0.27 -4.46
C LEU A 206 -1.31 -0.40 -5.45
N ALA A 207 -0.84 0.30 -6.48
CA ALA A 207 -0.03 -0.31 -7.53
C ALA A 207 1.23 -1.06 -7.02
N PRO A 208 2.08 -0.51 -6.13
CA PRO A 208 3.26 -1.22 -5.62
C PRO A 208 2.93 -2.54 -4.91
N ILE A 209 1.88 -2.57 -4.08
CA ILE A 209 1.52 -3.77 -3.32
C ILE A 209 0.88 -4.84 -4.22
N MET A 210 0.13 -4.41 -5.24
CA MET A 210 -0.38 -5.31 -6.29
C MET A 210 0.76 -5.98 -7.04
N CYS A 211 1.82 -5.25 -7.39
CA CYS A 211 3.00 -5.80 -8.06
C CYS A 211 3.72 -6.85 -7.18
N ILE A 212 3.87 -6.58 -5.87
CA ILE A 212 4.52 -7.51 -4.94
C ILE A 212 3.68 -8.78 -4.77
N LEU A 213 2.39 -8.66 -4.48
CA LEU A 213 1.50 -9.81 -4.28
C LEU A 213 1.28 -10.61 -5.57
N GLY A 214 1.12 -9.92 -6.70
CA GLY A 214 1.05 -10.52 -8.02
C GLY A 214 2.34 -11.28 -8.35
N GLY A 215 3.50 -10.69 -8.08
CA GLY A 215 4.80 -11.33 -8.24
C GLY A 215 4.96 -12.60 -7.39
N ILE A 216 4.56 -12.56 -6.12
CA ILE A 216 4.57 -13.74 -5.23
C ILE A 216 3.65 -14.84 -5.76
N ALA A 217 2.46 -14.49 -6.25
CA ALA A 217 1.51 -15.45 -6.82
C ALA A 217 2.06 -16.11 -8.09
N VAL A 218 2.58 -15.31 -9.02
CA VAL A 218 3.17 -15.80 -10.28
C VAL A 218 4.42 -16.64 -10.01
N SER A 219 5.30 -16.20 -9.11
CA SER A 219 6.51 -16.94 -8.74
C SER A 219 6.19 -18.28 -8.07
N SER A 220 5.25 -18.30 -7.13
CA SER A 220 4.88 -19.53 -6.40
C SER A 220 4.16 -20.53 -7.30
N THR A 221 3.32 -20.06 -8.22
CA THR A 221 2.65 -20.93 -9.21
C THR A 221 3.68 -21.53 -10.16
N LEU A 222 4.51 -20.71 -10.82
CA LEU A 222 5.57 -21.17 -11.72
C LEU A 222 6.56 -22.12 -11.02
N GLY A 223 7.01 -21.79 -9.81
CA GLY A 223 7.95 -22.62 -9.06
C GLY A 223 7.41 -24.03 -8.78
N ASN A 224 6.13 -24.16 -8.43
CA ASN A 224 5.52 -25.47 -8.20
C ASN A 224 5.36 -26.28 -9.50
N TYR A 225 4.95 -25.65 -10.60
CA TYR A 225 4.76 -26.36 -11.87
C TYR A 225 6.07 -26.72 -12.56
N ILE A 226 7.10 -25.87 -12.49
CA ILE A 226 8.44 -26.15 -13.03
C ILE A 226 9.14 -27.25 -12.21
N ALA A 227 9.05 -27.21 -10.88
CA ALA A 227 9.61 -28.27 -10.04
C ALA A 227 8.99 -29.64 -10.37
N ASN A 228 7.68 -29.68 -10.63
CA ASN A 228 7.01 -30.90 -11.10
C ASN A 228 7.56 -31.37 -12.46
N LEU A 229 7.84 -30.45 -13.40
CA LEU A 229 8.45 -30.79 -14.70
C LEU A 229 9.86 -31.38 -14.55
N ASP A 230 10.72 -30.78 -13.71
CA ASP A 230 12.10 -31.20 -13.50
C ASP A 230 12.22 -32.54 -12.75
N LEU A 231 11.36 -32.75 -11.74
CA LEU A 231 11.27 -34.01 -10.99
C LEU A 231 10.99 -35.20 -11.92
N PHE A 232 10.19 -34.99 -12.96
CA PHE A 232 9.89 -36.05 -13.90
C PHE A 232 10.96 -36.18 -15.00
N GLY A 233 11.57 -35.08 -15.46
CA GLY A 233 12.64 -35.11 -16.48
C GLY A 233 13.94 -35.79 -15.99
N THR A 234 14.21 -35.78 -14.69
CA THR A 234 15.38 -36.48 -14.11
C THR A 234 15.18 -37.99 -13.96
N THR A 235 13.94 -38.50 -13.95
CA THR A 235 13.67 -39.95 -13.92
C THR A 235 14.03 -40.66 -15.23
N GLU A 236 13.97 -39.98 -16.38
CA GLU A 236 14.37 -40.56 -17.67
C GLU A 236 15.89 -40.54 -17.90
N LYS A 237 16.63 -39.65 -17.23
CA LYS A 237 18.09 -39.50 -17.40
C LYS A 237 18.96 -40.29 -16.41
N LYS A 238 18.39 -40.97 -15.40
CA LYS A 238 19.14 -41.77 -14.42
C LYS A 238 19.28 -43.27 -14.78
N SER A 239 19.58 -43.55 -16.05
CA SER A 239 20.04 -44.86 -16.54
C SER A 239 21.48 -44.78 -17.10
N GLY A 240 22.32 -43.90 -16.54
CA GLY A 240 23.72 -43.79 -16.96
C GLY A 240 24.58 -43.17 -15.86
N THR A 241 25.36 -44.03 -15.21
CA THR A 241 26.63 -43.75 -14.50
C THR A 241 26.57 -42.90 -13.22
N LYS A 242 26.86 -43.55 -12.09
CA LYS A 242 27.20 -42.92 -10.80
C LYS A 242 28.55 -42.21 -10.92
N ASP A 243 28.67 -40.99 -10.41
CA ASP A 243 29.69 -40.64 -9.43
C ASP A 243 29.35 -39.32 -8.67
N THR A 244 29.84 -39.31 -7.44
CA THR A 244 29.74 -38.39 -6.29
C THR A 244 30.03 -36.89 -6.61
N VAL A 245 29.60 -35.82 -5.91
CA VAL A 245 29.55 -35.44 -4.48
C VAL A 245 28.68 -34.15 -4.31
N GLY A 246 27.89 -34.07 -3.23
CA GLY A 246 27.74 -32.86 -2.38
C GLY A 246 26.79 -31.71 -2.77
N GLY A 247 25.64 -31.60 -2.08
CA GLY A 247 24.84 -30.36 -2.05
C GLY A 247 23.53 -30.49 -1.27
N LYS A 248 23.41 -29.74 -0.17
CA LYS A 248 22.44 -29.88 0.94
C LYS A 248 20.94 -29.95 0.55
N SER A 249 20.26 -30.88 1.22
CA SER A 249 18.82 -31.19 1.15
C SER A 249 17.97 -30.19 1.95
N TYR A 250 16.88 -29.70 1.34
CA TYR A 250 15.74 -29.13 2.06
C TYR A 250 14.59 -30.15 2.10
N GLY A 251 14.06 -30.34 3.31
CA GLY A 251 12.92 -31.15 3.79
C GLY A 251 12.05 -31.91 2.79
N LYS A 252 12.22 -33.25 2.78
CA LYS A 252 11.27 -34.23 2.23
C LYS A 252 10.15 -34.49 3.25
N VAL A 253 8.92 -34.09 2.93
CA VAL A 253 7.71 -34.69 3.54
C VAL A 253 7.23 -35.78 2.57
N GLY A 254 7.29 -37.03 3.04
CA GLY A 254 6.92 -38.19 2.26
C GLY A 254 5.42 -38.25 1.99
N LYS A 255 5.05 -38.37 0.72
CA LYS A 255 3.86 -39.11 0.29
C LYS A 255 4.32 -40.23 -0.63
N LYS A 256 4.06 -41.47 -0.20
CA LYS A 256 4.02 -42.64 -1.09
C LYS A 256 2.82 -42.42 -2.00
N GLU A 257 3.02 -42.33 -3.31
CA GLU A 257 1.94 -42.50 -4.28
C GLU A 257 2.40 -43.46 -5.37
N ASP A 258 1.54 -44.45 -5.60
CA ASP A 258 1.73 -45.56 -6.51
C ASP A 258 1.93 -45.09 -7.96
N ASN A 259 2.90 -45.72 -8.60
CA ASN A 259 3.43 -45.37 -9.90
C ASN A 259 2.44 -45.78 -11.01
N TYR A 260 1.62 -44.83 -11.50
CA TYR A 260 0.85 -44.99 -12.75
C TYR A 260 1.43 -44.06 -13.83
N PRO A 261 2.10 -44.57 -14.87
CA PRO A 261 2.77 -43.76 -15.90
C PRO A 261 1.82 -42.82 -16.67
N TYR A 262 0.54 -43.19 -16.82
CA TYR A 262 -0.48 -42.33 -17.44
C TYR A 262 -0.78 -41.06 -16.63
N LYS A 263 -0.82 -41.14 -15.30
CA LYS A 263 -0.97 -39.94 -14.45
C LYS A 263 0.25 -39.03 -14.54
N GLN A 264 1.42 -39.59 -14.79
CA GLN A 264 2.68 -38.86 -14.89
C GLN A 264 2.79 -38.05 -16.19
N GLU A 265 2.41 -38.65 -17.33
CA GLU A 265 2.34 -37.93 -18.62
C GLU A 265 1.25 -36.85 -18.62
N VAL A 266 0.08 -37.14 -18.07
CA VAL A 266 -1.01 -36.15 -17.92
C VAL A 266 -0.58 -35.00 -17.01
N THR A 267 0.11 -35.27 -15.91
CA THR A 267 0.62 -34.21 -15.01
C THR A 267 1.68 -33.34 -15.69
N ARG A 268 2.55 -33.92 -16.55
CA ARG A 268 3.52 -33.16 -17.35
C ARG A 268 2.83 -32.24 -18.36
N ILE A 269 1.84 -32.74 -19.09
CA ILE A 269 1.07 -31.95 -20.09
C ILE A 269 0.33 -30.79 -19.40
N ILE A 270 -0.28 -31.05 -18.25
CA ILE A 270 -0.96 -30.00 -17.47
C ILE A 270 0.06 -28.96 -16.97
N ALA A 271 1.21 -29.39 -16.46
CA ALA A 271 2.23 -28.46 -15.97
C ALA A 271 2.82 -27.60 -17.09
N THR A 272 3.12 -28.17 -18.27
CA THR A 272 3.59 -27.38 -19.43
C THR A 272 2.51 -26.42 -19.93
N ALA A 273 1.24 -26.86 -19.99
CA ALA A 273 0.13 -26.02 -20.39
C ALA A 273 -0.05 -24.82 -19.45
N VAL A 274 0.04 -25.03 -18.13
CA VAL A 274 -0.06 -23.94 -17.14
C VAL A 274 1.11 -22.95 -17.26
N VAL A 275 2.34 -23.44 -17.46
CA VAL A 275 3.51 -22.55 -17.66
C VAL A 275 3.35 -21.73 -18.95
N LEU A 276 2.92 -22.34 -20.05
CA LEU A 276 2.62 -21.64 -21.30
C LEU A 276 1.51 -20.60 -21.14
N ALA A 277 0.41 -20.95 -20.47
CA ALA A 277 -0.70 -20.05 -20.20
C ALA A 277 -0.25 -18.84 -19.36
N MET A 278 0.52 -19.06 -18.30
CA MET A 278 1.06 -17.96 -17.48
C MET A 278 2.01 -17.07 -18.27
N THR A 279 2.85 -17.65 -19.12
CA THR A 279 3.74 -16.88 -20.00
C THR A 279 2.95 -16.03 -20.99
N PHE A 280 1.89 -16.58 -21.58
CA PHE A 280 0.99 -15.84 -22.47
C PHE A 280 0.28 -14.68 -21.77
N CYS A 281 -0.20 -14.89 -20.53
CA CYS A 281 -0.79 -13.82 -19.71
C CYS A 281 0.21 -12.68 -19.45
N LEU A 282 1.48 -12.99 -19.16
CA LEU A 282 2.53 -11.99 -18.96
C LEU A 282 2.84 -11.20 -20.24
N CYS A 283 2.91 -11.87 -21.40
CA CYS A 283 3.07 -11.18 -22.68
C CYS A 283 1.92 -10.21 -22.96
N THR A 284 0.68 -10.67 -22.73
CA THR A 284 -0.52 -9.85 -22.92
C THR A 284 -0.55 -8.64 -21.98
N PHE A 285 -0.09 -8.82 -20.73
CA PHE A 285 0.05 -7.74 -19.76
C PHE A 285 1.01 -6.64 -20.23
N VAL A 286 2.13 -7.01 -20.86
CA VAL A 286 3.08 -6.03 -21.43
C VAL A 286 2.44 -5.25 -22.58
N PHE A 287 1.79 -5.94 -23.53
CA PHE A 287 1.12 -5.27 -24.66
C PHE A 287 0.04 -4.30 -24.19
N HIS A 288 -0.79 -4.69 -23.22
CA HIS A 288 -1.80 -3.82 -22.63
C HIS A 288 -1.18 -2.60 -21.95
N SER A 289 -0.15 -2.79 -21.14
CA SER A 289 0.52 -1.69 -20.43
C SER A 289 1.10 -0.65 -21.40
N VAL A 290 1.70 -1.11 -22.51
CA VAL A 290 2.22 -0.22 -23.57
C VAL A 290 1.07 0.52 -24.27
N TRP A 291 0.00 -0.18 -24.62
CA TRP A 291 -1.16 0.43 -25.29
C TRP A 291 -1.85 1.48 -24.42
N VAL A 292 -2.13 1.16 -23.15
CA VAL A 292 -2.74 2.10 -22.18
C VAL A 292 -1.87 3.34 -21.98
N THR A 293 -0.55 3.15 -21.85
CA THR A 293 0.37 4.28 -21.68
C THR A 293 0.37 5.20 -22.89
N SER A 294 0.40 4.61 -24.10
CA SER A 294 0.47 5.35 -25.38
C SER A 294 -0.82 6.11 -25.72
N GLU A 295 -1.99 5.52 -25.47
CA GLU A 295 -3.26 6.10 -25.93
C GLU A 295 -3.95 6.94 -24.84
N ALA A 296 -3.87 6.54 -23.57
CA ALA A 296 -4.65 7.17 -22.51
C ALA A 296 -3.83 8.17 -21.67
N TYR A 297 -2.65 7.75 -21.19
CA TYR A 297 -1.91 8.54 -20.21
C TYR A 297 -0.93 9.55 -20.83
N SER A 298 -0.45 9.34 -22.06
CA SER A 298 0.46 10.28 -22.73
C SER A 298 -0.26 11.38 -23.53
N SER A 299 -1.14 12.14 -22.86
CA SER A 299 -1.81 13.31 -23.46
C SER A 299 -1.42 14.61 -22.72
N PRO A 300 -0.83 15.61 -23.41
CA PRO A 300 -0.52 16.89 -22.78
C PRO A 300 -1.82 17.69 -22.53
N SER A 301 -1.93 18.32 -21.35
CA SER A 301 -3.10 19.13 -20.99
C SER A 301 -3.01 20.60 -21.43
N ILE A 302 -1.81 21.09 -21.75
CA ILE A 302 -1.57 22.48 -22.18
C ILE A 302 -1.82 22.65 -23.68
N VAL A 303 -1.48 21.64 -24.46
CA VAL A 303 -1.58 21.67 -25.93
C VAL A 303 -2.63 20.66 -26.32
N LEU A 304 -3.75 21.15 -26.85
CA LEU A 304 -4.84 20.29 -27.26
C LEU A 304 -4.54 19.76 -28.66
N SER A 305 -4.57 18.44 -28.84
CA SER A 305 -4.47 17.83 -30.15
C SER A 305 -5.79 17.23 -30.59
N ALA A 306 -6.28 17.65 -31.76
CA ALA A 306 -7.41 17.03 -32.43
C ALA A 306 -6.93 16.28 -33.68
N ARG A 307 -7.71 15.29 -34.10
CA ARG A 307 -7.53 14.63 -35.40
C ARG A 307 -8.50 15.27 -36.40
N SER A 308 -7.97 15.75 -37.51
CA SER A 308 -8.77 16.17 -38.66
C SER A 308 -9.46 14.97 -39.30
N GLY A 309 -10.52 15.21 -40.09
CA GLY A 309 -11.22 14.14 -40.84
C GLY A 309 -10.30 13.34 -41.78
N ASP A 310 -9.18 13.94 -42.20
CA ASP A 310 -8.14 13.34 -43.04
C ASP A 310 -7.02 12.63 -42.23
N GLY A 311 -7.21 12.44 -40.93
CA GLY A 311 -6.21 11.82 -40.04
C GLY A 311 -5.01 12.72 -39.66
N GLY A 312 -4.91 13.91 -40.26
CA GLY A 312 -3.90 14.92 -39.88
C GLY A 312 -4.07 15.38 -38.43
N ARG A 313 -2.96 15.51 -37.69
CA ARG A 313 -2.97 16.04 -36.32
C ARG A 313 -3.01 17.57 -36.35
N ILE A 314 -4.13 18.14 -35.90
CA ILE A 314 -4.27 19.58 -35.69
C ILE A 314 -3.94 19.86 -34.23
N ILE A 315 -3.08 20.84 -34.00
CA ILE A 315 -2.63 21.22 -32.66
C ILE A 315 -3.17 22.62 -32.38
N PHE A 316 -3.98 22.75 -31.33
CA PHE A 316 -4.46 24.01 -30.80
C PHE A 316 -3.59 24.42 -29.62
N ASP A 317 -2.98 25.61 -29.70
CA ASP A 317 -2.07 26.14 -28.69
C ASP A 317 -2.56 27.47 -28.09
N ASP A 318 -3.88 27.61 -28.02
CA ASP A 318 -4.57 28.83 -27.63
C ASP A 318 -4.23 29.25 -26.18
N PHE A 319 -4.02 28.27 -25.29
CA PHE A 319 -3.62 28.55 -23.90
C PHE A 319 -2.29 29.27 -23.84
N ARG A 320 -1.27 28.78 -24.57
CA ARG A 320 0.06 29.39 -24.56
C ARG A 320 0.03 30.74 -25.23
N GLU A 321 -0.70 30.89 -26.33
CA GLU A 321 -0.87 32.18 -27.00
C GLU A 321 -1.52 33.22 -26.08
N ALA A 322 -2.64 32.85 -25.42
CA ALA A 322 -3.34 33.73 -24.49
C ALA A 322 -2.47 34.12 -23.29
N TYR A 323 -1.77 33.17 -22.66
CA TYR A 323 -0.86 33.49 -21.55
C TYR A 323 0.32 34.34 -22.00
N TYR A 324 0.83 34.13 -23.21
CA TYR A 324 1.93 34.91 -23.75
C TYR A 324 1.52 36.34 -24.09
N TRP A 325 0.33 36.53 -24.67
CA TRP A 325 -0.27 37.85 -24.87
C TRP A 325 -0.42 38.57 -23.54
N LEU A 326 -0.99 37.90 -22.53
CA LEU A 326 -1.19 38.48 -21.21
C LEU A 326 0.13 38.94 -20.59
N ARG A 327 1.19 38.15 -20.75
CA ARG A 327 2.53 38.48 -20.26
C ARG A 327 3.15 39.71 -20.93
N LYS A 328 2.92 39.89 -22.24
CA LYS A 328 3.58 40.93 -23.06
C LYS A 328 2.79 42.22 -23.17
N ASN A 329 1.45 42.15 -23.08
CA ASN A 329 0.56 43.27 -23.38
C ASN A 329 -0.08 43.89 -22.14
N THR A 330 0.17 43.37 -20.94
CA THR A 330 -0.35 43.94 -19.68
C THR A 330 0.75 44.52 -18.80
N PRO A 331 0.45 45.54 -17.97
CA PRO A 331 1.34 46.03 -16.93
C PRO A 331 1.83 44.92 -16.00
N THR A 332 3.02 45.06 -15.42
CA THR A 332 3.63 44.03 -14.56
C THR A 332 2.89 43.81 -13.23
N ASP A 333 2.07 44.76 -12.81
CA ASP A 333 1.25 44.74 -11.60
C ASP A 333 -0.24 44.41 -11.89
N ALA A 334 -0.57 44.06 -13.14
CA ALA A 334 -1.91 43.69 -13.54
C ALA A 334 -2.36 42.41 -12.82
N LYS A 335 -3.49 42.49 -12.11
CA LYS A 335 -4.08 41.36 -11.38
C LYS A 335 -5.11 40.66 -12.24
N VAL A 336 -4.98 39.35 -12.38
CA VAL A 336 -5.86 38.51 -13.19
C VAL A 336 -6.72 37.66 -12.27
N MET A 337 -8.05 37.75 -12.41
CA MET A 337 -8.98 36.88 -11.69
C MET A 337 -9.38 35.73 -12.60
N SER A 338 -9.14 34.50 -12.14
CA SER A 338 -9.53 33.27 -12.83
C SER A 338 -10.18 32.30 -11.86
N TRP A 339 -10.74 31.22 -12.40
CA TRP A 339 -11.04 30.06 -11.57
C TRP A 339 -9.76 29.45 -11.00
N TRP A 340 -9.88 28.72 -9.89
CA TRP A 340 -8.73 28.23 -9.12
C TRP A 340 -7.88 27.20 -9.88
N ASP A 341 -8.49 26.45 -10.81
CA ASP A 341 -7.79 25.45 -11.65
C ASP A 341 -6.63 26.05 -12.45
N TYR A 342 -6.79 27.29 -12.95
CA TYR A 342 -5.83 27.95 -13.83
C TYR A 342 -4.79 28.80 -13.08
N GLY A 343 -4.91 28.94 -11.74
CA GLY A 343 -4.07 29.86 -10.96
C GLY A 343 -2.58 29.56 -11.13
N TYR A 344 -2.18 28.31 -10.99
CA TYR A 344 -0.77 27.91 -11.18
C TYR A 344 -0.29 28.13 -12.63
N GLN A 345 -1.14 27.88 -13.63
CA GLN A 345 -0.77 28.06 -15.03
C GLN A 345 -0.56 29.53 -15.38
N ILE A 346 -1.44 30.42 -14.90
CA ILE A 346 -1.35 31.86 -15.11
C ILE A 346 -0.08 32.40 -14.45
N SER A 347 0.16 32.11 -13.17
CA SER A 347 1.36 32.62 -12.49
C SER A 347 2.66 32.08 -13.11
N ALA A 348 2.69 30.83 -13.60
CA ALA A 348 3.90 30.27 -14.21
C ALA A 348 4.13 30.74 -15.66
N MET A 349 3.09 30.86 -16.48
CA MET A 349 3.21 31.17 -17.91
C MET A 349 3.01 32.64 -18.23
N ALA A 350 1.98 33.26 -17.64
CA ALA A 350 1.64 34.67 -17.85
C ALA A 350 2.41 35.60 -16.92
N ASP A 351 2.95 35.10 -15.79
CA ASP A 351 3.81 35.85 -14.87
C ASP A 351 3.08 37.08 -14.28
N ARG A 352 1.84 36.86 -13.83
CA ARG A 352 0.90 37.85 -13.27
C ARG A 352 0.18 37.33 -12.04
#